data_AF-A0A7C1LSE9-F1
#
_entry.id   AF-A0A7C1LSE9-F1
#
_cell.length_a   1.000
_cell.length_b   1.000
_cell.length_c   1.000
_cell.angle_alpha   90.00
_cell.angle_beta   90.00
_cell.angle_gamma   90.00
#
_symmetry.space_group_name_H-M   'P 1'
#
loop_
_entity.id
_entity.type
_entity.pdbx_description
1 polymer ?
#
loop_
_entity_poly.entity_id
_entity_poly.type
_entity_poly.pdbx_seq_one_letter_code
_entity_poly.pdbx_strand_id
1 'polypeptide(L)'
;MKISELIDSIRKRDLVLPEFQREFVWSKDQAKQLMVSLVKGYPVGSLLFWKTDKPPELKNIAKLPDKFGILQVILDGQQRLTTLYMLITGEIPPYYKNVDIHTDPRELYYNLDSGDFQYYLPSKMRGNPLWWRTVDCFTKKDKINIFEIAKKIAKDE
;
A
#
# COMPACT_ATOMS: atom_id res chain seq x y z
N MET A 1 9.49 -13.44 -3.72
CA MET A 1 9.85 -12.04 -3.42
C MET A 1 9.08 -11.60 -2.19
N LYS A 2 9.74 -10.89 -1.29
CA LYS A 2 9.10 -10.25 -0.13
C LYS A 2 8.37 -8.98 -0.58
N ILE A 3 7.33 -8.58 0.16
CA ILE A 3 6.61 -7.32 -0.14
C ILE A 3 7.56 -6.12 -0.10
N SER A 4 8.48 -6.08 0.87
CA SER A 4 9.48 -5.01 0.98
C SER A 4 10.33 -4.86 -0.30
N GLU A 5 10.75 -5.98 -0.90
CA GLU A 5 11.52 -5.97 -2.14
C GLU A 5 10.69 -5.38 -3.29
N LEU A 6 9.41 -5.72 -3.37
CA LEU A 6 8.51 -5.16 -4.38
C LEU A 6 8.33 -3.65 -4.20
N ILE A 7 8.11 -3.17 -2.97
CA ILE A 7 7.97 -1.74 -2.68
C ILE A 7 9.25 -0.98 -3.05
N ASP A 8 10.42 -1.53 -2.69
CA ASP A 8 11.70 -0.91 -3.02
C ASP A 8 11.97 -0.91 -4.53
N SER A 9 11.61 -1.97 -5.26
CA SER A 9 11.73 -2.02 -6.72
C SER A 9 10.82 -1.00 -7.42
N ILE A 10 9.62 -0.74 -6.90
CA ILE A 10 8.75 0.34 -7.40
C ILE A 10 9.39 1.71 -7.15
N ARG A 11 9.90 1.94 -5.93
CA ARG A 11 10.54 3.21 -5.55
C ARG A 11 11.76 3.51 -6.41
N LYS A 12 12.58 2.50 -6.69
CA LYS A 12 13.77 2.59 -7.56
C LYS A 12 13.45 2.64 -9.05
N ARG A 13 12.18 2.44 -9.43
CA ARG A 13 11.71 2.33 -10.82
C ARG A 13 12.29 1.13 -11.58
N ASP A 14 12.66 0.06 -10.85
CA ASP A 14 13.01 -1.24 -11.43
C ASP A 14 11.76 -2.06 -11.79
N LEU A 15 10.67 -1.84 -11.05
CA LEU A 15 9.35 -2.40 -11.29
C LEU A 15 8.41 -1.30 -11.79
N VAL A 16 8.02 -1.39 -13.06
CA VAL A 16 7.35 -0.32 -13.81
C VAL A 16 6.00 -0.77 -14.36
N LEU A 17 5.15 0.20 -14.70
CA LEU A 17 3.80 -0.03 -15.19
C LEU A 17 3.66 0.40 -16.66
N PRO A 18 3.14 -0.45 -17.56
CA PRO A 18 2.85 -0.05 -18.95
C PRO A 18 1.82 1.07 -19.08
N GLU A 19 1.95 1.91 -20.11
CA GLU A 19 1.05 3.04 -20.40
C GLU A 19 -0.41 2.60 -20.57
N PHE A 20 -0.64 1.46 -21.26
CA PHE A 20 -1.99 0.95 -21.53
C PHE A 20 -2.72 0.42 -20.29
N GLN A 21 -2.06 0.29 -19.15
CA GLN A 21 -2.71 -0.14 -17.92
C GLN A 21 -3.60 0.98 -17.36
N ARG A 22 -4.82 0.64 -16.97
CA ARG A 22 -5.80 1.61 -16.44
C ARG A 22 -5.33 2.28 -15.15
N GLU A 23 -5.99 3.36 -14.76
CA GLU A 23 -5.76 4.04 -13.48
C GLU A 23 -6.11 3.20 -12.25
N PHE A 24 -5.83 3.74 -11.06
CA PHE A 24 -6.18 3.06 -9.81
C PHE A 24 -7.67 3.22 -9.51
N VAL A 25 -8.42 2.15 -9.69
CA VAL A 25 -9.89 2.13 -9.61
C VAL A 25 -10.44 1.28 -8.46
N TRP A 26 -9.57 0.72 -7.63
CA TRP A 26 -10.00 -0.07 -6.48
C TRP A 26 -10.73 0.77 -5.44
N SER A 27 -11.85 0.25 -4.95
CA SER A 27 -12.60 0.88 -3.87
C SER A 27 -11.87 0.74 -2.53
N LYS A 28 -12.28 1.58 -1.57
CA LYS A 28 -11.85 1.47 -0.17
C LYS A 28 -12.04 0.05 0.38
N ASP A 29 -13.19 -0.56 0.13
CA ASP A 29 -13.46 -1.90 0.66
C ASP A 29 -12.51 -2.96 0.07
N GLN A 30 -12.22 -2.91 -1.25
CA GLN A 30 -11.26 -3.82 -1.87
C GLN A 30 -9.85 -3.68 -1.27
N ALA A 31 -9.41 -2.44 -1.04
CA ALA A 31 -8.13 -2.17 -0.39
C ALA A 31 -8.07 -2.71 1.05
N LYS A 32 -9.14 -2.52 1.83
CA LYS A 32 -9.28 -3.11 3.18
C LYS A 32 -9.25 -4.64 3.14
N GLN A 33 -10.02 -5.26 2.24
CA GLN A 33 -10.08 -6.73 2.16
C GLN A 33 -8.73 -7.36 1.78
N LEU A 34 -7.92 -6.67 0.98
CA LEU A 34 -6.54 -7.10 0.72
C LEU A 34 -5.72 -7.15 2.01
N MET A 35 -5.77 -6.09 2.83
CA MET A 35 -5.05 -6.05 4.11
C MET A 35 -5.55 -7.12 5.09
N VAL A 36 -6.87 -7.29 5.20
CA VAL A 36 -7.49 -8.34 6.01
C VAL A 36 -6.99 -9.72 5.57
N SER A 37 -7.00 -9.99 4.27
CA SER A 37 -6.56 -11.27 3.72
C SER A 37 -5.09 -11.54 4.02
N LEU A 38 -4.23 -10.53 3.88
CA LEU A 38 -2.79 -10.66 4.18
C LEU A 38 -2.52 -10.94 5.65
N VAL A 39 -3.16 -10.21 6.57
CA VAL A 39 -2.98 -10.40 8.02
C VAL A 39 -3.53 -11.76 8.48
N LYS A 40 -4.65 -12.20 7.91
CA LYS A 40 -5.26 -13.50 8.23
C LYS A 40 -4.65 -14.69 7.49
N GLY A 41 -3.68 -14.46 6.60
CA GLY A 41 -3.04 -15.53 5.82
C GLY A 41 -3.93 -16.15 4.74
N TYR A 42 -4.97 -15.44 4.30
CA TYR A 42 -5.83 -15.88 3.20
C TYR A 42 -5.14 -15.69 1.83
N PRO A 43 -5.44 -16.54 0.83
CA PRO A 43 -4.86 -16.41 -0.49
C PRO A 43 -5.30 -15.12 -1.19
N VAL A 44 -4.34 -14.35 -1.71
CA VAL A 44 -4.57 -13.05 -2.37
C VAL A 44 -4.24 -13.05 -3.87
N GLY A 45 -4.01 -14.23 -4.46
CA GLY A 45 -3.61 -14.43 -5.86
C GLY A 45 -2.13 -14.14 -6.14
N SER A 46 -1.65 -14.54 -7.31
CA SER A 46 -0.27 -14.30 -7.78
C SER A 46 -0.10 -12.89 -8.36
N LEU A 47 1.15 -12.43 -8.49
CA LEU A 47 1.52 -11.25 -9.27
C LEU A 47 2.28 -11.73 -10.52
N LEU A 48 2.06 -11.09 -11.66
CA LEU A 48 2.75 -11.44 -12.91
C LEU A 48 3.63 -10.28 -13.38
N PHE A 49 4.90 -10.59 -13.62
CA PHE A 49 5.90 -9.64 -14.08
C PHE A 49 6.59 -10.15 -15.34
N TRP A 50 6.88 -9.24 -16.27
CA TRP A 50 7.69 -9.52 -17.46
C TRP A 50 9.04 -8.82 -17.36
N LYS A 51 10.12 -9.60 -17.37
CA LYS A 51 11.49 -9.08 -17.39
C LYS A 51 11.94 -8.82 -18.81
N THR A 52 12.32 -7.59 -19.14
CA THR A 52 12.69 -7.21 -20.51
C THR A 52 13.66 -6.02 -20.51
N ASP A 53 14.55 -5.99 -21.49
CA ASP A 53 15.39 -4.84 -21.87
C ASP A 53 14.70 -3.95 -22.91
N LYS A 54 13.53 -4.35 -23.39
CA LYS A 54 12.69 -3.64 -24.37
C LYS A 54 11.25 -3.56 -23.84
N PRO A 55 11.00 -2.76 -22.80
CA PRO A 55 9.65 -2.57 -22.28
C PRO A 55 8.77 -1.82 -23.29
N PRO A 56 7.43 -1.94 -23.17
CA PRO A 56 6.52 -1.06 -23.89
C PRO A 56 6.63 0.38 -23.35
N GLU A 57 5.82 1.30 -23.89
CA GLU A 57 5.63 2.61 -23.27
C GLU A 57 5.20 2.47 -21.80
N LEU A 58 5.77 3.31 -20.93
CA LEU A 58 5.64 3.20 -19.48
C LEU A 58 4.99 4.45 -18.90
N LYS A 59 4.06 4.22 -17.95
CA LYS A 59 3.38 5.31 -17.24
C LYS A 59 4.33 6.23 -16.52
N ASN A 60 4.14 7.53 -16.77
CA ASN A 60 4.85 8.62 -16.10
C ASN A 60 6.39 8.51 -16.22
N ILE A 61 6.89 7.83 -17.26
CA ILE A 61 8.31 7.77 -17.62
C ILE A 61 8.43 8.24 -19.08
N ALA A 62 8.77 9.51 -19.26
CA ALA A 62 8.80 10.14 -20.60
C ALA A 62 9.91 9.58 -21.52
N LYS A 63 11.08 9.26 -20.95
CA LYS A 63 12.17 8.56 -21.63
C LYS A 63 12.93 7.70 -20.63
N LEU A 64 13.09 6.43 -20.95
CA LEU A 64 14.12 5.62 -20.31
C LEU A 64 15.49 6.09 -20.81
N PRO A 65 16.56 6.03 -19.99
CA PRO A 65 17.92 6.38 -20.43
C PRO A 65 18.32 5.58 -21.69
N ASP A 66 19.31 6.01 -22.48
CA ASP A 66 19.75 5.18 -23.63
C ASP A 66 20.38 3.83 -23.20
N LYS A 67 20.77 3.72 -21.92
CA LYS A 67 21.20 2.49 -21.27
C LYS A 67 20.42 2.29 -19.97
N PHE A 68 19.39 1.44 -20.02
CA PHE A 68 18.79 0.83 -18.83
C PHE A 68 19.09 -0.66 -18.84
N GLY A 69 19.21 -1.25 -17.65
CA GLY A 69 19.30 -2.70 -17.51
C GLY A 69 17.95 -3.37 -17.79
N ILE A 70 17.85 -4.64 -17.42
CA ILE A 70 16.59 -5.38 -17.47
C ILE A 70 15.61 -4.78 -16.47
N LEU A 71 14.44 -4.33 -16.94
CA LEU A 71 13.33 -3.86 -16.11
C LEU A 71 12.33 -4.98 -15.87
N GLN A 72 11.54 -4.84 -14.81
CA GLN A 72 10.37 -5.67 -14.55
C GLN A 72 9.10 -4.88 -14.86
N VAL A 73 8.28 -5.39 -15.77
CA VAL A 73 7.03 -4.77 -16.18
C VAL A 73 5.87 -5.48 -15.49
N ILE A 74 4.99 -4.73 -14.82
CA ILE A 74 3.79 -5.26 -14.17
C ILE A 74 2.76 -5.67 -15.23
N LEU A 75 2.43 -6.95 -15.31
CA LEU A 75 1.41 -7.50 -16.20
C LEU A 75 0.09 -7.76 -15.47
N ASP A 76 0.15 -8.25 -14.23
CA ASP A 76 -1.01 -8.48 -13.38
C ASP A 76 -0.75 -8.05 -11.92
N GLY A 77 -1.83 -7.71 -11.22
CA GLY A 77 -1.78 -7.39 -9.79
C GLY A 77 -1.42 -5.94 -9.47
N GLN A 78 -1.39 -5.07 -10.48
CA GLN A 78 -1.19 -3.61 -10.37
C GLN A 78 -2.01 -2.97 -9.23
N GLN A 79 -3.31 -3.26 -9.13
CA GLN A 79 -4.19 -2.62 -8.13
C GLN A 79 -3.85 -3.08 -6.70
N ARG A 80 -3.51 -4.37 -6.52
CA ARG A 80 -3.04 -4.94 -5.25
C ARG A 80 -1.72 -4.29 -4.84
N LEU A 81 -0.78 -4.24 -5.76
CA LEU A 81 0.55 -3.71 -5.51
C LEU A 81 0.54 -2.21 -5.22
N THR A 82 -0.28 -1.44 -5.93
CA THR A 82 -0.49 -0.01 -5.68
C THR A 82 -1.11 0.22 -4.30
N THR A 83 -2.11 -0.58 -3.93
CA THR A 83 -2.73 -0.53 -2.59
C THR A 83 -1.68 -0.76 -1.49
N LEU A 84 -0.86 -1.80 -1.64
CA LEU A 84 0.23 -2.12 -0.72
C LEU A 84 1.23 -0.97 -0.62
N TYR A 85 1.65 -0.42 -1.76
CA TYR A 85 2.58 0.70 -1.78
C TYR A 85 2.04 1.89 -0.98
N MET A 86 0.80 2.30 -1.26
CA MET A 86 0.17 3.44 -0.56
C MET A 86 -0.01 3.19 0.94
N LEU A 87 -0.44 1.99 1.35
CA LEU A 87 -0.70 1.68 2.76
C LEU A 87 0.57 1.43 3.58
N ILE A 88 1.66 1.01 2.95
CA ILE A 88 2.94 0.75 3.62
C ILE A 88 3.81 2.01 3.68
N THR A 89 3.81 2.82 2.61
CA THR A 89 4.71 3.98 2.50
C THR A 89 4.02 5.31 2.80
N GLY A 90 2.70 5.39 2.65
CA GLY A 90 1.96 6.65 2.68
C GLY A 90 2.06 7.46 1.39
N GLU A 91 2.82 7.01 0.40
CA GLU A 91 3.09 7.72 -0.85
C GLU A 91 2.31 7.12 -2.03
N ILE A 92 2.15 7.91 -3.10
CA ILE A 92 1.66 7.41 -4.39
C ILE A 92 2.85 6.84 -5.16
N PRO A 93 2.74 5.64 -5.76
CA PRO A 93 3.85 5.07 -6.51
C PRO A 93 4.20 5.94 -7.73
N PRO A 94 5.48 5.97 -8.16
CA PRO A 94 5.98 6.92 -9.16
C PRO A 94 5.37 6.75 -10.56
N TYR A 95 4.74 5.60 -10.84
CA TYR A 95 4.00 5.39 -12.08
C TYR A 95 2.59 6.01 -12.07
N TYR A 96 2.16 6.65 -10.97
CA TYR A 96 0.90 7.38 -10.85
C TYR A 96 1.09 8.80 -10.32
N LYS A 97 0.10 9.65 -10.60
CA LYS A 97 -0.12 10.97 -10.02
C LYS A 97 -1.36 10.94 -9.13
N ASN A 98 -1.57 11.99 -8.34
CA ASN A 98 -2.79 12.12 -7.51
C ASN A 98 -4.08 12.00 -8.33
N VAL A 99 -4.09 12.54 -9.55
CA VAL A 99 -5.26 12.49 -10.45
C VAL A 99 -5.59 11.08 -10.95
N ASP A 100 -4.63 10.16 -10.89
CA ASP A 100 -4.77 8.76 -11.31
C ASP A 100 -5.36 7.87 -10.19
N ILE A 101 -5.56 8.43 -8.99
CA ILE A 101 -6.06 7.72 -7.82
C ILE A 101 -7.52 8.09 -7.58
N HIS A 102 -8.46 7.28 -8.11
CA HIS A 102 -9.90 7.54 -7.95
C HIS A 102 -10.37 7.46 -6.50
N THR A 103 -9.72 6.64 -5.68
CA THR A 103 -10.10 6.43 -4.29
C THR A 103 -8.86 6.21 -3.46
N ASP A 104 -8.59 7.12 -2.53
CA ASP A 104 -7.41 7.03 -1.68
C ASP A 104 -7.67 6.05 -0.50
N PRO A 105 -6.92 4.93 -0.40
CA PRO A 105 -7.09 3.97 0.69
C PRO A 105 -6.30 4.34 1.95
N ARG A 106 -5.46 5.39 1.94
CA ARG A 106 -4.47 5.65 3.00
C ARG A 106 -5.05 6.02 4.36
N GLU A 107 -6.35 6.33 4.43
CA GLU A 107 -7.11 6.55 5.67
C GLU A 107 -7.74 5.25 6.23
N LEU A 108 -7.05 4.12 6.02
CA LEU A 108 -7.39 2.84 6.64
C LEU A 108 -6.75 2.75 8.02
N TYR A 109 -7.52 2.36 9.02
CA TYR A 109 -7.07 2.20 10.40
C TYR A 109 -7.03 0.72 10.78
N TYR A 110 -6.09 0.36 11.65
CA TYR A 110 -5.89 -0.95 12.24
C TYR A 110 -6.09 -0.84 13.75
N ASN A 111 -6.88 -1.74 14.32
CA ASN A 111 -7.04 -1.85 15.76
C ASN A 111 -5.93 -2.75 16.32
N LEU A 112 -5.13 -2.23 17.26
CA LEU A 112 -3.99 -2.93 17.83
C LEU A 112 -4.36 -4.12 18.73
N ASP A 113 -5.61 -4.17 19.21
CA ASP A 113 -6.11 -5.25 20.07
C ASP A 113 -6.90 -6.28 19.25
N SER A 114 -7.98 -5.85 18.58
CA SER A 114 -8.84 -6.78 17.82
C SER A 114 -8.23 -7.26 16.50
N GLY A 115 -7.23 -6.53 15.98
CA GLY A 115 -6.64 -6.81 14.67
C GLY A 115 -7.53 -6.44 13.48
N ASP A 116 -8.60 -5.67 13.71
CA ASP A 116 -9.53 -5.28 12.65
C ASP A 116 -9.04 -4.09 11.84
N PHE A 117 -9.42 -4.09 10.56
CA PHE A 117 -9.24 -2.94 9.67
C PHE A 117 -10.55 -2.19 9.45
N GLN A 118 -10.52 -0.86 9.56
CA GLN A 118 -11.70 -0.02 9.38
C GLN A 118 -11.30 1.36 8.87
N TYR A 119 -12.07 1.92 7.93
CA TYR A 119 -11.92 3.33 7.57
C TYR A 119 -12.49 4.22 8.67
N TYR A 120 -11.93 5.42 8.83
CA TYR A 120 -12.24 6.30 9.95
C TYR A 120 -13.75 6.47 10.21
N LEU A 121 -14.17 6.13 11.43
CA LEU A 121 -15.53 6.32 11.93
C LEU A 121 -15.45 7.00 13.30
N PRO A 122 -15.86 8.28 13.44
CA PRO A 122 -15.74 9.03 14.68
C PRO A 122 -16.36 8.32 15.89
N SER A 123 -17.51 7.66 15.70
CA SER A 123 -18.23 6.93 16.75
C SER A 123 -17.44 5.75 17.33
N LYS A 124 -16.50 5.18 16.57
CA LYS A 124 -15.67 4.05 17.01
C LYS A 124 -14.27 4.45 17.45
N MET A 125 -13.73 5.53 16.87
CA MET A 125 -12.30 5.83 16.92
C MET A 125 -11.95 7.09 17.70
N ARG A 126 -12.88 8.05 17.87
CA ARG A 126 -12.57 9.32 18.55
C ARG A 126 -12.16 9.04 20.00
N GLY A 127 -10.96 9.45 20.36
CA GLY A 127 -10.40 9.27 21.71
C GLY A 127 -9.90 7.86 22.01
N ASN A 128 -10.14 6.87 21.14
CA ASN A 128 -9.71 5.50 21.37
C ASN A 128 -8.25 5.31 20.90
N PRO A 129 -7.29 5.05 21.82
CA PRO A 129 -5.87 4.96 21.49
C PRO A 129 -5.47 3.66 20.76
N LEU A 130 -6.38 2.69 20.62
CA LEU A 130 -6.13 1.42 19.94
C LEU A 130 -6.26 1.50 18.42
N TRP A 131 -6.93 2.54 17.90
CA TRP A 131 -7.09 2.73 16.45
C TRP A 131 -5.93 3.55 15.89
N TRP A 132 -5.09 2.89 15.10
CA TRP A 132 -3.94 3.52 14.44
C TRP A 132 -4.11 3.51 12.94
N ARG A 133 -3.72 4.60 12.27
CA ARG A 133 -3.67 4.62 10.82
C ARG A 133 -2.67 3.57 10.34
N THR A 134 -3.07 2.74 9.38
CA THR A 134 -2.26 1.63 8.84
C THR A 134 -0.91 2.12 8.34
N VAL A 135 -0.88 3.27 7.64
CA VAL A 135 0.37 3.92 7.19
C VAL A 135 1.30 4.25 8.35
N ASP A 136 0.76 4.74 9.47
CA ASP A 136 1.56 5.09 10.64
C ASP A 136 2.14 3.85 11.32
N CYS A 137 1.44 2.70 11.27
CA CYS A 137 1.97 1.42 11.73
C CYS A 137 3.22 0.98 10.98
N PHE A 138 3.42 1.43 9.75
CA PHE A 138 4.62 1.11 8.96
C PHE A 138 5.69 2.21 9.01
N THR A 139 5.28 3.48 8.99
CA THR A 139 6.18 4.63 8.83
C THR A 139 6.61 5.28 10.15
N LYS A 140 5.85 5.07 11.23
CA LYS A 140 6.07 5.69 12.56
C LYS A 140 6.14 4.65 13.66
N LYS A 141 6.77 3.49 13.39
CA LYS A 141 6.83 2.34 14.32
C LYS A 141 7.31 2.73 15.72
N ASP A 142 8.33 3.58 15.81
CA ASP A 142 8.90 4.02 17.08
C ASP A 142 7.95 4.86 17.94
N LYS A 143 6.84 5.34 17.36
CA LYS A 143 5.81 6.10 18.09
C LYS A 143 4.71 5.23 18.69
N ILE A 144 4.65 3.94 18.34
CA ILE A 144 3.67 3.02 18.91
C ILE A 144 4.24 2.46 20.22
N ASN A 145 4.00 3.17 21.31
CA ASN A 145 4.35 2.71 22.65
C ASN A 145 3.17 1.94 23.27
N ILE A 146 3.21 0.62 23.20
CA ILE A 146 2.16 -0.28 23.70
C ILE A 146 1.94 -0.07 25.21
N PHE A 147 2.99 0.20 25.99
CA PHE A 147 2.86 0.44 27.42
C PHE A 147 2.13 1.75 27.74
N GLU A 148 2.37 2.81 26.95
CA GLU A 148 1.64 4.07 27.10
C GLU A 148 0.17 3.93 26.69
N ILE A 149 -0.10 3.16 25.64
CA ILE A 149 -1.46 2.86 25.19
C ILE A 149 -2.21 2.09 26.29
N ALA A 150 -1.61 1.04 26.85
CA ALA A 150 -2.18 0.28 27.96
C ALA A 150 -2.46 1.15 29.19
N LYS A 151 -1.54 2.06 29.55
CA LYS A 151 -1.74 3.02 30.65
C LYS A 151 -2.88 4.00 30.41
N LYS A 152 -3.17 4.37 29.17
CA LYS A 152 -4.32 5.25 28.85
C LYS A 152 -5.63 4.50 29.02
N ILE A 153 -5.69 3.27 28.51
CA ILE A 153 -6.88 2.42 28.63
C ILE A 153 -7.21 2.16 30.10
N ALA A 154 -6.21 1.79 30.91
CA ALA A 154 -6.40 1.53 32.34
C ALA A 154 -6.73 2.76 33.20
N LYS A 155 -6.67 3.99 32.64
CA LYS A 155 -7.09 5.23 33.32
C LYS A 155 -8.51 5.65 32.97
N ASP A 156 -9.05 5.11 31.90
CA ASP A 156 -10.41 5.38 31.42
C ASP A 156 -11.42 4.32 31.92
N GLU A 157 -10.94 3.26 32.61
CA GLU A 157 -11.70 2.26 33.38
C GLU A 157 -11.81 2.65 34.87
#